data_AF-A0A7K5LEA9-F1
#
_entry.id   AF-A0A7K5LEA9-F1
#
_cell.length_a   1.000
_cell.length_b   1.000
_cell.length_c   1.000
_cell.angle_alpha   90.00
_cell.angle_beta   90.00
_cell.angle_gamma   90.00
#
_symmetry.space_group_name_H-M   'P 1'
#
loop_
_entity.id
_entity.type
_entity.pdbx_description
1 polymer ?
#
loop_
_entity_poly.entity_id
_entity_poly.type
_entity_poly.pdbx_seq_one_letter_code
_entity_poly.pdbx_strand_id
1 'polypeptide(L)'
;GPDFGYVHKEPSLEGTASLDSFGNAEVSPPVSVGGKEYPLGRILVGSSFPTCSGRRMTRLVWDFLRAQRVQAPVELYSDWLAVGNVNEFVTFVPASDQKRFRMLLASPAACYRLFREKQKEGQGEATMFKGKAFTLYLGFEGVFAPLGYSGTDTKRVTINKVLSSDVLAQQNQYVQRCVDWNRDILKKELGLLEEDIIDLPALFKLDKQGKAVPYFPNTVTMLVLGKDLGIPKPFGPVAGGECCLERRIRALLEPLGLRCRFLEDVASYHGSLGEVRCGTNVQRRPFACHWWHFVP
;
A
#
# COMPACT_ATOMS: atom_id res chain seq x y z
N GLY A 1 -12.72 -16.77 -22.31
CA GLY A 1 -12.99 -18.22 -22.47
C GLY A 1 -14.45 -18.51 -22.16
N PRO A 2 -14.91 -19.77 -22.17
CA PRO A 2 -16.22 -20.11 -21.63
C PRO A 2 -16.38 -19.54 -20.21
N ASP A 3 -17.47 -18.82 -19.97
CA ASP A 3 -17.79 -18.12 -18.71
C ASP A 3 -16.68 -17.20 -18.14
N PHE A 4 -15.80 -16.70 -19.01
CA PHE A 4 -14.76 -15.73 -18.65
C PHE A 4 -14.70 -14.60 -19.68
N GLY A 5 -15.37 -13.50 -19.33
CA GLY A 5 -15.46 -12.30 -20.16
C GLY A 5 -14.12 -11.54 -20.27
N TYR A 6 -14.00 -10.73 -21.31
CA TYR A 6 -12.85 -9.88 -21.56
C TYR A 6 -13.31 -8.48 -21.96
N VAL A 7 -12.67 -7.46 -21.41
CA VAL A 7 -12.87 -6.06 -21.79
C VAL A 7 -11.53 -5.35 -21.79
N HIS A 8 -11.32 -4.51 -22.80
CA HIS A 8 -10.10 -3.71 -22.95
C HIS A 8 -10.47 -2.32 -23.45
N LYS A 9 -9.68 -1.33 -23.01
CA LYS A 9 -9.80 0.07 -23.39
C LYS A 9 -8.42 0.57 -23.75
N GLU A 10 -8.26 0.99 -24.99
CA GLU A 10 -6.99 1.47 -25.53
C GLU A 10 -7.14 2.94 -25.95
N PRO A 11 -6.38 3.88 -25.36
CA PRO A 11 -6.41 5.27 -25.76
C PRO A 11 -5.76 5.43 -27.15
N SER A 12 -6.41 6.16 -28.05
CA SER A 12 -5.90 6.36 -29.42
C SER A 12 -4.84 7.45 -29.56
N LEU A 13 -4.80 8.40 -28.61
CA LEU A 13 -3.95 9.60 -28.68
C LEU A 13 -3.24 9.93 -27.35
N GLU A 14 -3.82 9.52 -26.21
CA GLU A 14 -3.25 9.76 -24.89
C GLU A 14 -2.21 8.67 -24.58
N GLY A 15 -1.00 9.07 -24.19
CA GLY A 15 0.02 8.13 -23.74
C GLY A 15 -0.38 7.47 -22.42
N THR A 16 -0.13 6.16 -22.28
CA THR A 16 -0.39 5.44 -21.03
C THR A 16 0.61 5.86 -19.96
N ALA A 17 0.13 6.09 -18.74
CA ALA A 17 0.95 6.36 -17.57
C ALA A 17 1.04 5.13 -16.66
N SER A 18 1.99 5.12 -15.73
CA SER A 18 2.08 4.08 -14.68
C SER A 18 0.74 3.91 -13.93
N LEU A 19 -0.01 5.00 -13.77
CA LEU A 19 -1.32 5.05 -13.11
C LEU A 19 -2.46 4.33 -13.87
N ASP A 20 -2.26 3.93 -15.13
CA ASP A 20 -3.19 3.06 -15.85
C ASP A 20 -3.06 1.57 -15.45
N SER A 21 -2.01 1.21 -14.70
CA SER A 21 -1.84 -0.14 -14.15
C SER A 21 -2.95 -0.46 -13.13
N PHE A 22 -3.47 -1.69 -13.12
CA PHE A 22 -4.56 -2.07 -12.22
C PHE A 22 -4.18 -2.21 -10.74
N GLY A 23 -2.90 -2.07 -10.39
CA GLY A 23 -2.54 -1.78 -8.99
C GLY A 23 -3.07 -0.43 -8.50
N ASN A 24 -3.38 0.48 -9.43
CA ASN A 24 -3.98 1.77 -9.18
C ASN A 24 -5.53 1.77 -9.24
N ALA A 25 -6.16 0.59 -9.37
CA ALA A 25 -7.61 0.44 -9.40
C ALA A 25 -8.06 -0.61 -8.38
N GLU A 26 -8.49 -0.15 -7.21
CA GLU A 26 -8.94 -0.99 -6.10
C GLU A 26 -10.43 -0.75 -5.82
N VAL A 27 -11.02 -1.50 -4.88
CA VAL A 27 -12.41 -1.31 -4.46
C VAL A 27 -12.56 -1.45 -2.96
N SER A 28 -13.32 -0.55 -2.33
CA SER A 28 -13.64 -0.65 -0.90
C SER A 28 -14.63 -1.78 -0.62
N PRO A 29 -14.73 -2.24 0.64
CA PRO A 29 -15.89 -2.99 1.09
C PRO A 29 -17.19 -2.17 0.97
N PRO A 30 -18.36 -2.81 1.14
CA PRO A 30 -19.64 -2.11 1.23
C PRO A 30 -19.64 -1.10 2.38
N VAL A 31 -20.14 0.11 2.12
CA VAL A 31 -20.14 1.24 3.08
C VAL A 31 -21.44 2.01 3.02
N SER A 32 -21.70 2.83 4.04
CA SER A 32 -22.80 3.79 4.08
C SER A 32 -22.26 5.17 4.44
N VAL A 33 -22.60 6.19 3.65
CA VAL A 33 -22.03 7.53 3.76
C VAL A 33 -23.14 8.56 3.70
N GLY A 34 -23.34 9.33 4.77
CA GLY A 34 -24.35 10.39 4.81
C GLY A 34 -25.78 9.90 4.49
N GLY A 35 -26.13 8.69 4.89
CA GLY A 35 -27.44 8.07 4.60
C GLY A 35 -27.55 7.39 3.23
N LYS A 36 -26.51 7.45 2.39
CA LYS A 36 -26.45 6.72 1.11
C LYS A 36 -25.67 5.42 1.27
N GLU A 37 -26.29 4.31 0.88
CA GLU A 37 -25.64 3.00 0.89
C GLU A 37 -24.84 2.77 -0.40
N TYR A 38 -23.70 2.11 -0.29
CA TYR A 38 -22.88 1.62 -1.39
C TYR A 38 -22.67 0.10 -1.20
N PRO A 39 -23.67 -0.73 -1.57
CA PRO A 39 -23.69 -2.15 -1.23
C PRO A 39 -22.62 -2.99 -1.97
N LEU A 40 -22.02 -2.43 -3.02
CA LEU A 40 -20.93 -3.03 -3.81
C LEU A 40 -19.58 -2.36 -3.54
N GLY A 41 -19.51 -1.51 -2.51
CA GLY A 41 -18.37 -0.65 -2.24
C GLY A 41 -18.20 0.47 -3.27
N ARG A 42 -17.06 1.14 -3.21
CA ARG A 42 -16.67 2.20 -4.13
C ARG A 42 -15.31 1.92 -4.73
N ILE A 43 -15.16 2.12 -6.04
CA ILE A 43 -13.88 2.01 -6.74
C ILE A 43 -12.96 3.12 -6.24
N LEU A 44 -11.68 2.79 -6.01
CA LEU A 44 -10.63 3.72 -5.58
C LEU A 44 -9.57 3.78 -6.67
N VAL A 45 -9.33 4.97 -7.21
CA VAL A 45 -8.33 5.20 -8.27
C VAL A 45 -7.36 6.28 -7.85
N GLY A 46 -6.07 6.06 -8.02
CA GLY A 46 -5.06 7.06 -7.72
C GLY A 46 -4.90 8.09 -8.84
N SER A 47 -4.66 9.33 -8.44
CA SER A 47 -4.59 10.51 -9.28
C SER A 47 -3.56 11.50 -8.72
N SER A 48 -3.47 12.68 -9.33
CA SER A 48 -2.66 13.80 -8.88
C SER A 48 -3.52 14.96 -8.38
N PHE A 49 -2.91 15.92 -7.70
CA PHE A 49 -3.57 17.21 -7.49
C PHE A 49 -3.92 17.90 -8.83
N PRO A 50 -4.84 18.89 -8.83
CA PRO A 50 -5.21 19.70 -9.99
C PRO A 50 -4.06 20.59 -10.50
N THR A 51 -2.99 19.98 -11.03
CA THR A 51 -1.85 20.65 -11.65
C THR A 51 -1.68 20.20 -13.10
N CYS A 52 -0.97 20.98 -13.91
CA CYS A 52 -0.76 20.68 -15.33
C CYS A 52 0.21 19.52 -15.61
N SER A 53 0.91 19.00 -14.59
CA SER A 53 2.01 18.04 -14.75
C SER A 53 1.86 16.74 -13.95
N GLY A 54 0.76 16.58 -13.20
CA GLY A 54 0.52 15.39 -12.42
C GLY A 54 0.06 14.21 -13.27
N ARG A 55 0.52 12.99 -12.94
CA ARG A 55 0.06 11.77 -13.63
C ARG A 55 -1.38 11.46 -13.22
N ARG A 56 -2.16 10.95 -14.17
CA ARG A 56 -3.52 10.47 -13.94
C ARG A 56 -3.77 9.21 -14.76
N MET A 57 -4.76 8.43 -14.33
CA MET A 57 -5.35 7.40 -15.19
C MET A 57 -5.94 8.07 -16.44
N THR A 58 -5.77 7.43 -17.60
CA THR A 58 -6.30 7.91 -18.88
C THR A 58 -7.79 8.18 -18.78
N ARG A 59 -8.23 9.23 -19.48
CA ARG A 59 -9.65 9.64 -19.43
C ARG A 59 -10.58 8.52 -19.92
N LEU A 60 -10.12 7.73 -20.89
CA LEU A 60 -10.88 6.61 -21.44
C LEU A 60 -11.22 5.56 -20.36
N VAL A 61 -10.23 5.16 -19.54
CA VAL A 61 -10.44 4.17 -18.48
C VAL A 61 -11.24 4.77 -17.35
N TRP A 62 -10.97 6.02 -16.97
CA TRP A 62 -11.74 6.74 -15.95
C TRP A 62 -13.24 6.84 -16.31
N ASP A 63 -13.55 7.29 -17.53
CA ASP A 63 -14.92 7.41 -18.01
C ASP A 63 -15.61 6.05 -18.11
N PHE A 64 -14.86 4.99 -18.48
CA PHE A 64 -15.38 3.62 -18.45
C PHE A 64 -15.78 3.18 -17.04
N LEU A 65 -14.93 3.40 -16.03
CA LEU A 65 -15.24 3.04 -14.63
C LEU A 65 -16.46 3.83 -14.11
N ARG A 66 -16.53 5.13 -14.39
CA ARG A 66 -17.67 5.97 -14.02
C ARG A 66 -18.97 5.53 -14.69
N ALA A 67 -18.91 5.11 -15.95
CA ALA A 67 -20.06 4.65 -16.70
C ALA A 67 -20.69 3.36 -16.12
N GLN A 68 -19.97 2.61 -15.27
CA GLN A 68 -20.54 1.43 -14.59
C GLN A 68 -21.52 1.80 -13.47
N ARG A 69 -21.46 3.03 -12.95
CA ARG A 69 -22.35 3.66 -11.95
C ARG A 69 -22.38 3.01 -10.56
N VAL A 70 -22.50 1.69 -10.47
CA VAL A 70 -22.87 0.95 -9.25
C VAL A 70 -21.77 0.88 -8.18
N GLN A 71 -20.56 1.31 -8.50
CA GLN A 71 -19.42 1.43 -7.57
C GLN A 71 -18.79 2.83 -7.55
N ALA A 72 -19.55 3.86 -7.96
CA ALA A 72 -19.25 5.30 -7.86
C ALA A 72 -17.79 5.67 -7.47
N PRO A 73 -16.86 5.72 -8.44
CA PRO A 73 -15.43 5.85 -8.18
C PRO A 73 -15.03 7.08 -7.34
N VAL A 74 -13.95 6.95 -6.59
CA VAL A 74 -13.30 7.99 -5.78
C VAL A 74 -11.85 8.15 -6.23
N GLU A 75 -11.43 9.39 -6.51
CA GLU A 75 -10.02 9.69 -6.76
C GLU A 75 -9.25 9.87 -5.45
N LEU A 76 -8.11 9.20 -5.35
CA LEU A 76 -7.14 9.31 -4.28
C LEU A 76 -5.88 10.00 -4.80
N TYR A 77 -5.05 10.52 -3.90
CA TYR A 77 -3.75 11.08 -4.26
C TYR A 77 -2.67 10.00 -4.19
N SER A 78 -2.25 9.47 -5.34
CA SER A 78 -1.19 8.45 -5.45
C SER A 78 0.06 8.94 -6.18
N ASP A 79 -0.02 10.07 -6.88
CA ASP A 79 1.10 10.59 -7.68
C ASP A 79 2.32 10.99 -6.85
N TRP A 80 2.29 10.93 -5.51
CA TRP A 80 3.48 11.07 -4.68
C TRP A 80 4.39 9.82 -4.69
N LEU A 81 3.89 8.65 -5.12
CA LEU A 81 4.65 7.41 -5.25
C LEU A 81 5.34 7.30 -6.62
N ALA A 82 6.48 6.63 -6.70
CA ALA A 82 7.19 6.45 -7.96
C ALA A 82 6.39 5.58 -8.94
N VAL A 83 5.82 4.46 -8.47
CA VAL A 83 4.91 3.63 -9.27
C VAL A 83 3.53 4.29 -9.35
N GLY A 84 3.01 4.80 -8.24
CA GLY A 84 1.82 5.66 -8.25
C GLY A 84 0.50 4.91 -8.05
N ASN A 85 0.54 3.74 -7.40
CA ASN A 85 -0.61 2.88 -7.24
C ASN A 85 -1.24 3.02 -5.84
N VAL A 86 -2.57 3.03 -5.77
CA VAL A 86 -3.28 3.08 -4.47
C VAL A 86 -3.00 1.87 -3.58
N ASN A 87 -2.78 0.70 -4.16
CA ASN A 87 -2.51 -0.52 -3.40
C ASN A 87 -1.17 -0.50 -2.64
N GLU A 88 -0.29 0.46 -2.92
CA GLU A 88 0.95 0.69 -2.21
C GLU A 88 0.74 1.40 -0.86
N PHE A 89 -0.41 1.98 -0.57
CA PHE A 89 -0.61 2.69 0.71
C PHE A 89 -1.92 2.37 1.41
N VAL A 90 -2.89 1.73 0.75
CA VAL A 90 -4.16 1.35 1.35
C VAL A 90 -4.56 -0.08 1.00
N THR A 91 -5.14 -0.80 1.97
CA THR A 91 -5.89 -2.02 1.72
C THR A 91 -6.98 -2.25 2.76
N PHE A 92 -7.78 -3.30 2.58
CA PHE A 92 -8.84 -3.70 3.49
C PHE A 92 -8.69 -5.16 3.88
N VAL A 93 -8.97 -5.44 5.16
CA VAL A 93 -9.01 -6.81 5.70
C VAL A 93 -10.36 -7.04 6.39
N PRO A 94 -10.88 -8.28 6.39
CA PRO A 94 -12.10 -8.56 7.14
C PRO A 94 -11.85 -8.44 8.64
N ALA A 95 -12.87 -8.02 9.36
CA ALA A 95 -12.91 -7.99 10.81
C ALA A 95 -14.18 -8.69 11.29
N SER A 96 -14.15 -9.22 12.51
CA SER A 96 -15.27 -10.00 13.06
C SER A 96 -16.30 -9.13 13.81
N ASP A 97 -16.09 -7.82 13.84
CA ASP A 97 -16.92 -6.85 14.58
C ASP A 97 -17.97 -6.18 13.67
N GLN A 98 -18.68 -5.17 14.20
CA GLN A 98 -19.85 -4.59 13.55
C GLN A 98 -19.57 -3.99 12.16
N LYS A 99 -18.42 -3.33 11.95
CA LYS A 99 -18.04 -2.78 10.64
C LYS A 99 -17.55 -3.84 9.65
N ARG A 100 -17.27 -5.07 10.12
CA ARG A 100 -16.88 -6.25 9.33
C ARG A 100 -15.56 -6.13 8.55
N PHE A 101 -14.90 -4.97 8.59
CA PHE A 101 -13.60 -4.75 7.97
C PHE A 101 -12.75 -3.74 8.75
N ARG A 102 -11.46 -3.70 8.44
CA ARG A 102 -10.54 -2.62 8.78
C ARG A 102 -9.83 -2.13 7.53
N MET A 103 -9.66 -0.81 7.44
CA MET A 103 -8.78 -0.19 6.48
C MET A 103 -7.36 -0.18 7.04
N LEU A 104 -6.40 -0.71 6.28
CA LEU A 104 -4.99 -0.68 6.64
C LEU A 104 -4.31 0.42 5.83
N LEU A 105 -3.58 1.30 6.50
CA LEU A 105 -2.81 2.37 5.85
C LEU A 105 -1.32 2.23 6.14
N ALA A 106 -0.48 2.43 5.13
CA ALA A 106 0.96 2.55 5.31
C ALA A 106 1.28 3.83 6.11
N SER A 107 2.04 3.72 7.21
CA SER A 107 2.31 4.84 8.12
C SER A 107 3.79 4.95 8.50
N PRO A 108 4.50 5.95 7.93
CA PRO A 108 5.80 6.38 8.44
C PRO A 108 5.79 6.76 9.92
N ALA A 109 4.78 7.47 10.39
CA ALA A 109 4.66 7.85 11.79
C ALA A 109 4.57 6.64 12.71
N ALA A 110 3.85 5.57 12.33
CA ALA A 110 3.81 4.33 13.09
C ALA A 110 5.19 3.64 13.14
N CYS A 111 5.96 3.66 12.05
CA CYS A 111 7.30 3.08 12.03
C CYS A 111 8.29 3.86 12.91
N TYR A 112 8.32 5.19 12.80
CA TYR A 112 9.18 6.03 13.65
C TYR A 112 8.83 5.89 15.13
N ARG A 113 7.54 5.79 15.49
CA ARG A 113 7.12 5.51 16.88
C ARG A 113 7.68 4.19 17.38
N LEU A 114 7.48 3.10 16.62
CA LEU A 114 8.00 1.78 16.95
C LEU A 114 9.54 1.80 17.12
N PHE A 115 10.26 2.45 16.20
CA PHE A 115 11.72 2.50 16.26
C PHE A 115 12.21 3.29 17.47
N ARG A 116 11.55 4.40 17.83
CA ARG A 116 11.86 5.17 19.05
C ARG A 116 11.58 4.36 20.32
N GLU A 117 10.48 3.59 20.35
CA GLU A 117 10.19 2.67 21.45
C GLU A 117 11.32 1.64 21.61
N LYS A 118 11.73 1.00 20.51
CA LYS A 118 12.83 0.02 20.53
C LYS A 118 14.18 0.63 20.88
N GLN A 119 14.46 1.85 20.46
CA GLN A 119 15.65 2.59 20.90
C GLN A 119 15.66 2.80 22.42
N LYS A 120 14.53 3.20 23.01
CA LYS A 120 14.38 3.39 24.46
C LYS A 120 14.49 2.08 25.25
N GLU A 121 14.08 0.96 24.66
CA GLU A 121 14.28 -0.40 25.20
C GLU A 121 15.74 -0.90 25.09
N GLY A 122 16.68 -0.07 24.63
CA GLY A 122 18.10 -0.46 24.47
C GLY A 122 18.40 -1.23 23.20
N GLN A 123 17.45 -1.33 22.26
CA GLN A 123 17.60 -2.09 21.01
C GLN A 123 18.01 -1.19 19.83
N GLY A 124 18.57 0.00 20.08
CA GLY A 124 18.95 0.96 19.04
C GLY A 124 19.96 0.42 18.01
N GLU A 125 20.79 -0.55 18.40
CA GLU A 125 21.77 -1.21 17.53
C GLU A 125 21.22 -2.44 16.78
N ALA A 126 19.93 -2.77 16.94
CA ALA A 126 19.31 -3.86 16.19
C ALA A 126 19.34 -3.57 14.68
N THR A 127 19.84 -4.51 13.90
CA THR A 127 20.08 -4.35 12.46
C THR A 127 18.88 -4.79 11.62
N MET A 128 18.62 -4.02 10.56
CA MET A 128 17.69 -4.36 9.48
C MET A 128 18.40 -5.24 8.43
N PHE A 129 17.62 -5.91 7.58
CA PHE A 129 18.13 -6.69 6.44
C PHE A 129 19.11 -7.82 6.80
N LYS A 130 19.04 -8.33 8.05
CA LYS A 130 19.94 -9.37 8.55
C LYS A 130 19.89 -10.62 7.65
N GLY A 131 21.04 -10.98 7.08
CA GLY A 131 21.20 -12.18 6.25
C GLY A 131 20.78 -12.03 4.80
N LYS A 132 20.49 -10.82 4.29
CA LYS A 132 20.07 -10.60 2.90
C LYS A 132 20.83 -9.45 2.26
N ALA A 133 21.58 -9.73 1.20
CA ALA A 133 21.94 -8.71 0.23
C ALA A 133 20.72 -8.45 -0.66
N PHE A 134 20.37 -7.20 -0.89
CA PHE A 134 19.29 -6.82 -1.79
C PHE A 134 19.82 -5.79 -2.77
N THR A 135 19.26 -5.75 -3.99
CA THR A 135 19.48 -4.71 -4.99
C THR A 135 18.13 -4.18 -5.43
N LEU A 136 17.79 -2.94 -5.07
CA LEU A 136 16.64 -2.25 -5.65
C LEU A 136 17.02 -1.83 -7.07
N TYR A 137 16.39 -2.44 -8.07
CA TYR A 137 16.45 -2.03 -9.47
C TYR A 137 15.40 -0.95 -9.70
N LEU A 138 15.82 0.31 -9.68
CA LEU A 138 15.00 1.40 -10.21
C LEU A 138 15.06 1.34 -11.74
N GLY A 139 14.16 0.59 -12.35
CA GLY A 139 14.03 0.50 -13.80
C GLY A 139 13.12 1.58 -14.36
N PHE A 140 13.65 2.77 -14.65
CA PHE A 140 13.09 3.65 -15.68
C PHE A 140 14.25 4.14 -16.57
N GLU A 141 14.13 3.89 -17.88
CA GLU A 141 15.04 4.32 -18.95
C GLU A 141 16.55 4.10 -18.70
N GLY A 142 16.98 2.84 -18.72
CA GLY A 142 18.37 2.49 -19.03
C GLY A 142 19.45 2.82 -17.98
N VAL A 143 19.08 3.37 -16.82
CA VAL A 143 20.04 3.63 -15.73
C VAL A 143 19.93 2.57 -14.64
N PHE A 144 20.82 1.57 -14.73
CA PHE A 144 21.01 0.54 -13.71
C PHE A 144 21.77 1.11 -12.51
N ALA A 145 21.05 1.63 -11.50
CA ALA A 145 21.66 1.96 -10.21
C ALA A 145 21.24 0.90 -9.18
N PRO A 146 22.16 0.04 -8.70
CA PRO A 146 21.83 -0.86 -7.61
C PRO A 146 21.61 -0.03 -6.34
N LEU A 147 20.35 0.19 -5.96
CA LEU A 147 20.02 0.70 -4.62
C LEU A 147 19.99 -0.48 -3.65
N GLY A 148 21.12 -1.17 -3.62
CA GLY A 148 21.31 -2.44 -2.97
C GLY A 148 22.32 -2.40 -1.84
N TYR A 149 21.97 -3.03 -0.73
CA TYR A 149 22.94 -3.34 0.31
C TYR A 149 23.65 -4.62 -0.11
N SER A 150 24.91 -4.51 -0.53
CA SER A 150 25.78 -5.67 -0.69
C SER A 150 25.91 -6.40 0.66
N GLY A 151 26.18 -7.71 0.66
CA GLY A 151 26.16 -8.54 1.88
C GLY A 151 27.05 -8.05 3.04
N THR A 152 27.98 -7.12 2.80
CA THR A 152 28.82 -6.46 3.80
C THR A 152 28.20 -5.19 4.40
N ASP A 153 27.26 -4.51 3.72
CA ASP A 153 26.61 -3.26 4.15
C ASP A 153 25.33 -3.48 4.98
N THR A 154 24.75 -4.68 4.95
CA THR A 154 23.58 -5.05 5.79
C THR A 154 23.87 -4.96 7.29
N LYS A 155 25.15 -5.04 7.68
CA LYS A 155 25.62 -4.81 9.05
C LYS A 155 25.48 -3.35 9.51
N ARG A 156 25.09 -2.41 8.63
CA ARG A 156 25.17 -0.96 8.89
C ARG A 156 23.85 -0.21 8.95
N VAL A 157 22.69 -0.85 8.81
CA VAL A 157 21.39 -0.18 8.98
C VAL A 157 20.79 -0.59 10.31
N THR A 158 20.99 0.25 11.32
CA THR A 158 20.44 0.09 12.67
C THR A 158 19.27 1.05 12.90
N ILE A 159 18.47 0.79 13.94
CA ILE A 159 17.43 1.73 14.40
C ILE A 159 18.04 3.12 14.65
N ASN A 160 19.17 3.20 15.34
CA ASN A 160 19.85 4.46 15.64
C ASN A 160 20.18 5.24 14.37
N LYS A 161 20.67 4.58 13.33
CA LYS A 161 21.01 5.23 12.06
C LYS A 161 19.78 5.73 11.29
N VAL A 162 18.68 4.97 11.32
CA VAL A 162 17.41 5.41 10.71
C VAL A 162 16.87 6.64 11.44
N LEU A 163 16.87 6.61 12.78
CA LEU A 163 16.36 7.69 13.61
C LEU A 163 17.25 8.95 13.59
N SER A 164 18.55 8.81 13.36
CA SER A 164 19.49 9.94 13.28
C SER A 164 19.57 10.59 11.89
N SER A 165 18.84 10.08 10.89
CA SER A 165 18.85 10.63 9.54
C SER A 165 17.78 11.71 9.38
N ASP A 166 18.18 12.98 9.46
CA ASP A 166 17.28 14.12 9.25
C ASP A 166 16.64 14.12 7.86
N VAL A 167 17.42 13.74 6.83
CA VAL A 167 16.92 13.65 5.44
C VAL A 167 15.79 12.63 5.35
N LEU A 168 16.00 11.41 5.89
CA LEU A 168 14.97 10.37 5.84
C LEU A 168 13.73 10.77 6.66
N ALA A 169 13.93 11.44 7.80
CA ALA A 169 12.84 11.95 8.63
C ALA A 169 12.00 13.00 7.89
N GLN A 170 12.62 13.96 7.22
CA GLN A 170 11.93 14.99 6.42
C GLN A 170 11.16 14.37 5.25
N GLN A 171 11.77 13.42 4.54
CA GLN A 171 11.10 12.68 3.45
C GLN A 171 9.87 11.94 3.96
N ASN A 172 9.97 11.24 5.08
CA ASN A 172 8.86 10.48 5.65
C ASN A 172 7.78 11.37 6.31
N GLN A 173 8.14 12.56 6.78
CA GLN A 173 7.15 13.56 7.19
C GLN A 173 6.34 14.08 6.00
N TYR A 174 6.97 14.29 4.84
CA TYR A 174 6.26 14.57 3.59
C TYR A 174 5.33 13.42 3.21
N VAL A 175 5.84 12.19 3.16
CA VAL A 175 5.03 11.01 2.82
C VAL A 175 3.85 10.82 3.78
N GLN A 176 4.05 11.01 5.09
CA GLN A 176 2.96 10.92 6.05
C GLN A 176 1.85 11.94 5.75
N ARG A 177 2.20 13.18 5.37
CA ARG A 177 1.18 14.17 4.93
C ARG A 177 0.42 13.72 3.68
N CYS A 178 1.08 13.06 2.73
CA CYS A 178 0.41 12.48 1.57
C CYS A 178 -0.57 11.36 1.96
N VAL A 179 -0.18 10.50 2.89
CA VAL A 179 -1.05 9.45 3.45
C VAL A 179 -2.22 10.06 4.23
N ASP A 180 -1.97 11.07 5.06
CA ASP A 180 -2.99 11.74 5.88
C ASP A 180 -4.03 12.43 5.00
N TRP A 181 -3.61 13.05 3.90
CA TRP A 181 -4.53 13.61 2.91
C TRP A 181 -5.50 12.56 2.35
N ASN A 182 -4.98 11.37 2.04
CA ASN A 182 -5.82 10.25 1.59
C ASN A 182 -6.69 9.69 2.71
N ARG A 183 -6.18 9.64 3.95
CA ARG A 183 -6.95 9.23 5.14
C ARG A 183 -8.21 10.09 5.26
N ASP A 184 -8.10 11.40 5.09
CA ASP A 184 -9.23 12.31 5.17
C ASP A 184 -10.22 12.12 4.03
N ILE A 185 -9.74 11.92 2.78
CA ILE A 185 -10.61 11.58 1.65
C ILE A 185 -11.35 10.27 1.93
N LEU A 186 -10.65 9.22 2.35
CA LEU A 186 -11.23 7.89 2.58
C LEU A 186 -12.24 7.93 3.73
N LYS A 187 -11.95 8.64 4.83
CA LYS A 187 -12.90 8.84 5.92
C LYS A 187 -14.18 9.53 5.45
N LYS A 188 -14.04 10.59 4.66
CA LYS A 188 -15.18 11.32 4.11
C LYS A 188 -15.99 10.47 3.12
N GLU A 189 -15.33 9.88 2.13
CA GLU A 189 -15.97 9.24 0.98
C GLU A 189 -16.45 7.81 1.26
N LEU A 190 -15.98 7.19 2.34
CA LEU A 190 -16.35 5.85 2.79
C LEU A 190 -17.02 5.82 4.16
N GLY A 191 -17.21 6.97 4.83
CA GLY A 191 -17.86 7.04 6.15
C GLY A 191 -17.06 6.34 7.25
N LEU A 192 -15.74 6.41 7.19
CA LEU A 192 -14.85 5.76 8.17
C LEU A 192 -14.56 6.66 9.36
N LEU A 193 -14.45 6.02 10.52
CA LEU A 193 -13.99 6.58 11.77
C LEU A 193 -12.54 6.13 12.01
N GLU A 194 -11.84 6.78 12.94
CA GLU A 194 -10.46 6.41 13.29
C GLU A 194 -10.33 4.96 13.78
N GLU A 195 -11.35 4.42 14.45
CA GLU A 195 -11.39 3.03 14.93
C GLU A 195 -11.47 1.99 13.80
N ASP A 196 -11.83 2.40 12.59
CA ASP A 196 -11.86 1.54 11.41
C ASP A 196 -10.49 1.42 10.74
N ILE A 197 -9.52 2.22 11.17
CA ILE A 197 -8.24 2.41 10.50
C ILE A 197 -7.12 1.85 11.36
N ILE A 198 -6.27 1.03 10.75
CA ILE A 198 -5.06 0.51 11.39
C ILE A 198 -3.85 0.98 10.59
N ASP A 199 -2.96 1.70 11.29
CA ASP A 199 -1.70 2.16 10.74
C ASP A 199 -0.66 1.05 10.78
N LEU A 200 -0.21 0.60 9.62
CA LEU A 200 0.89 -0.36 9.48
C LEU A 200 2.22 0.39 9.39
N PRO A 201 3.26 0.00 10.17
CA PRO A 201 4.58 0.57 10.03
C PRO A 201 5.14 0.43 8.61
N ALA A 202 5.41 1.56 7.96
CA ALA A 202 6.04 1.63 6.64
C ALA A 202 7.13 2.71 6.65
N LEU A 203 8.13 2.62 5.78
CA LEU A 203 9.08 3.71 5.53
C LEU A 203 9.33 3.84 4.04
N PHE A 204 9.63 5.06 3.62
CA PHE A 204 9.89 5.40 2.23
C PHE A 204 11.17 6.22 2.11
N LYS A 205 11.73 6.26 0.91
CA LYS A 205 12.74 7.24 0.48
C LYS A 205 12.25 7.93 -0.78
N LEU A 206 12.62 9.19 -0.98
CA LEU A 206 12.31 9.87 -2.23
C LEU A 206 13.40 9.57 -3.27
N ASP A 207 12.99 9.30 -4.51
CA ASP A 207 13.86 9.20 -5.66
C ASP A 207 14.31 10.60 -6.16
N LYS A 208 15.04 10.63 -7.28
CA LYS A 208 15.56 11.89 -7.86
C LYS A 208 14.45 12.82 -8.37
N GLN A 209 13.27 12.28 -8.63
CA GLN A 209 12.08 12.99 -9.08
C GLN A 209 11.20 13.43 -7.91
N GLY A 210 11.62 13.19 -6.67
CA GLY A 210 10.87 13.51 -5.46
C GLY A 210 9.70 12.56 -5.20
N LYS A 211 9.64 11.41 -5.87
CA LYS A 211 8.59 10.40 -5.71
C LYS A 211 9.03 9.33 -4.70
N ALA A 212 8.09 8.85 -3.91
CA ALA A 212 8.37 7.89 -2.85
C ALA A 212 8.52 6.46 -3.40
N VAL A 213 9.55 5.77 -2.93
CA VAL A 213 9.71 4.31 -3.07
C VAL A 213 9.85 3.68 -1.68
N PRO A 214 9.37 2.45 -1.47
CA PRO A 214 9.52 1.76 -0.20
C PRO A 214 10.99 1.65 0.23
N TYR A 215 11.26 1.91 1.52
CA TYR A 215 12.59 1.75 2.12
C TYR A 215 12.88 0.28 2.48
N PHE A 216 11.83 -0.46 2.81
CA PHE A 216 11.81 -1.91 3.00
C PHE A 216 10.48 -2.45 2.44
N PRO A 217 10.30 -3.78 2.26
CA PRO A 217 9.08 -4.34 1.66
C PRO A 217 7.80 -3.83 2.29
N ASN A 218 6.93 -3.26 1.46
CA ASN A 218 5.78 -2.50 1.93
C ASN A 218 4.62 -3.43 2.34
N THR A 219 4.48 -3.66 3.64
CA THR A 219 3.56 -4.67 4.19
C THR A 219 2.08 -4.46 3.88
N VAL A 220 1.64 -3.25 3.51
CA VAL A 220 0.25 -2.98 3.13
C VAL A 220 -0.15 -3.69 1.82
N THR A 221 0.83 -4.03 0.98
CA THR A 221 0.65 -4.74 -0.31
C THR A 221 0.39 -6.26 -0.15
N MET A 222 -0.12 -6.67 1.01
CA MET A 222 -0.36 -8.08 1.38
C MET A 222 -1.43 -8.79 0.55
N LEU A 223 -1.30 -10.09 0.35
CA LEU A 223 -2.37 -10.92 -0.21
C LEU A 223 -3.45 -11.22 0.85
N VAL A 224 -4.71 -10.89 0.58
CA VAL A 224 -5.84 -11.12 1.52
C VAL A 224 -6.73 -12.27 1.04
N LEU A 225 -6.64 -13.42 1.71
CA LEU A 225 -7.42 -14.63 1.44
C LEU A 225 -8.35 -14.95 2.63
N GLY A 226 -9.43 -14.19 2.76
CA GLY A 226 -10.31 -14.29 3.92
C GLY A 226 -9.55 -13.92 5.18
N LYS A 227 -9.39 -14.87 6.11
CA LYS A 227 -8.64 -14.67 7.35
C LYS A 227 -7.13 -14.84 7.19
N ASP A 228 -6.66 -15.39 6.08
CA ASP A 228 -5.23 -15.62 5.85
C ASP A 228 -4.60 -14.44 5.11
N LEU A 229 -3.54 -13.88 5.68
CA LEU A 229 -2.79 -12.77 5.12
C LEU A 229 -1.40 -13.24 4.68
N GLY A 230 -1.09 -13.04 3.39
CA GLY A 230 0.25 -13.19 2.84
C GLY A 230 0.96 -11.84 2.80
N ILE A 231 1.66 -11.49 3.87
CA ILE A 231 2.24 -10.16 4.08
C ILE A 231 3.70 -10.17 3.57
N PRO A 232 4.15 -9.21 2.76
CA PRO A 232 5.56 -9.06 2.40
C PRO A 232 6.44 -9.07 3.67
N LYS A 233 7.49 -9.87 3.69
CA LYS A 233 8.40 -9.90 4.84
C LYS A 233 9.18 -8.59 4.90
N PRO A 234 9.08 -7.78 5.97
CA PRO A 234 9.63 -6.43 5.98
C PRO A 234 11.14 -6.36 6.25
N PHE A 235 11.78 -7.48 6.66
CA PHE A 235 13.20 -7.53 7.04
C PHE A 235 13.65 -6.43 8.02
N GLY A 236 12.75 -6.05 8.94
CA GLY A 236 13.01 -5.03 9.94
C GLY A 236 14.02 -5.44 11.01
N PRO A 237 14.28 -4.54 11.97
CA PRO A 237 15.24 -4.78 13.04
C PRO A 237 14.94 -6.07 13.82
N VAL A 238 15.96 -6.90 14.01
CA VAL A 238 15.85 -8.17 14.76
C VAL A 238 16.47 -8.02 16.14
N ALA A 239 15.67 -8.18 17.18
CA ALA A 239 16.10 -8.20 18.58
C ALA A 239 15.46 -9.40 19.30
N GLY A 240 16.26 -10.17 20.05
CA GLY A 240 15.76 -11.37 20.72
C GLY A 240 15.24 -12.47 19.76
N GLY A 241 15.73 -12.52 18.52
CA GLY A 241 15.39 -13.55 17.53
C GLY A 241 14.15 -13.26 16.67
N GLU A 242 13.42 -12.18 16.90
CA GLU A 242 12.22 -11.82 16.12
C GLU A 242 12.33 -10.42 15.50
N CYS A 243 11.75 -10.24 14.31
CA CYS A 243 11.62 -8.95 13.66
C CYS A 243 10.56 -8.09 14.37
N CYS A 244 10.93 -6.89 14.83
CA CYS A 244 10.01 -6.03 15.57
C CYS A 244 8.82 -5.53 14.73
N LEU A 245 9.00 -5.37 13.42
CA LEU A 245 7.93 -5.01 12.48
C LEU A 245 6.91 -6.14 12.36
N GLU A 246 7.37 -7.39 12.17
CA GLU A 246 6.48 -8.55 12.11
C GLU A 246 5.68 -8.71 13.40
N ARG A 247 6.36 -8.62 14.56
CA ARG A 247 5.73 -8.67 15.87
C ARG A 247 4.65 -7.58 16.02
N ARG A 248 4.96 -6.35 15.61
CA ARG A 248 4.01 -5.23 15.68
C ARG A 248 2.79 -5.47 14.78
N ILE A 249 2.99 -5.98 13.57
CA ILE A 249 1.89 -6.28 12.63
C ILE A 249 1.01 -7.41 13.17
N ARG A 250 1.59 -8.49 13.70
CA ARG A 250 0.85 -9.56 14.38
C ARG A 250 -0.03 -9.00 15.51
N ALA A 251 0.57 -8.18 16.38
CA ALA A 251 -0.15 -7.56 17.50
C ALA A 251 -1.32 -6.65 17.07
N LEU A 252 -1.27 -6.08 15.86
CA LEU A 252 -2.37 -5.26 15.32
C LEU A 252 -3.47 -6.10 14.67
N LEU A 253 -3.11 -7.18 13.96
CA LEU A 253 -4.03 -7.89 13.07
C LEU A 253 -4.57 -9.21 13.65
N GLU A 254 -3.78 -9.94 14.43
CA GLU A 254 -4.22 -11.21 15.02
C GLU A 254 -5.40 -11.07 16.00
N PRO A 255 -5.53 -9.98 16.79
CA PRO A 255 -6.72 -9.75 17.61
C PRO A 255 -8.04 -9.64 16.81
N LEU A 256 -7.97 -9.36 15.51
CA LEU A 256 -9.15 -9.35 14.61
C LEU A 256 -9.54 -10.76 14.14
N GLY A 257 -8.77 -11.79 14.52
CA GLY A 257 -8.91 -13.17 14.05
C GLY A 257 -8.22 -13.44 12.72
N LEU A 258 -7.26 -12.60 12.33
CA LEU A 258 -6.47 -12.74 11.10
C LEU A 258 -5.20 -13.57 11.35
N ARG A 259 -4.77 -14.32 10.34
CA ARG A 259 -3.57 -15.17 10.37
C ARG A 259 -2.48 -14.55 9.50
N CYS A 260 -1.45 -14.01 10.14
CA CYS A 260 -0.34 -13.34 9.48
C CYS A 260 0.75 -14.32 9.04
N ARG A 261 0.95 -14.50 7.74
CA ARG A 261 2.09 -15.23 7.16
C ARG A 261 2.99 -14.25 6.41
N PHE A 262 4.25 -14.15 6.85
CA PHE A 262 5.22 -13.27 6.20
C PHE A 262 5.92 -14.01 5.06
N LEU A 263 5.71 -13.54 3.83
CA LEU A 263 6.19 -14.14 2.60
C LEU A 263 7.53 -13.52 2.22
N GLU A 264 8.50 -14.38 1.92
CA GLU A 264 9.81 -13.93 1.45
C GLU A 264 9.75 -13.69 -0.06
N ASP A 265 9.62 -12.44 -0.48
CA ASP A 265 9.40 -12.00 -1.87
C ASP A 265 10.55 -11.16 -2.46
N VAL A 266 11.57 -10.86 -1.63
CA VAL A 266 12.60 -9.88 -1.94
C VAL A 266 13.50 -10.23 -3.13
N ALA A 267 13.78 -11.51 -3.37
CA ALA A 267 14.59 -11.93 -4.51
C ALA A 267 13.83 -11.87 -5.85
N SER A 268 12.49 -11.83 -5.82
CA SER A 268 11.65 -12.01 -7.00
C SER A 268 10.85 -10.76 -7.39
N TYR A 269 10.47 -9.89 -6.45
CA TYR A 269 9.57 -8.76 -6.72
C TYR A 269 10.06 -7.42 -6.17
N HIS A 270 10.52 -7.38 -4.91
CA HIS A 270 10.99 -6.13 -4.29
C HIS A 270 12.09 -5.45 -5.11
N GLY A 271 12.95 -6.27 -5.75
CA GLY A 271 14.02 -5.84 -6.64
C GLY A 271 13.52 -4.96 -7.78
N SER A 272 12.31 -5.19 -8.28
CA SER A 272 11.77 -4.51 -9.46
C SER A 272 10.70 -3.47 -9.11
N LEU A 273 10.76 -2.89 -7.90
CA LEU A 273 9.77 -1.95 -7.37
C LEU A 273 8.35 -2.53 -7.24
N GLY A 274 8.23 -3.86 -7.20
CA GLY A 274 6.99 -4.56 -6.92
C GLY A 274 7.01 -5.24 -5.56
N GLU A 275 5.85 -5.58 -5.00
CA GLU A 275 5.73 -6.41 -3.80
C GLU A 275 4.81 -7.62 -4.09
N VAL A 276 4.47 -8.46 -3.10
CA VAL A 276 3.55 -9.61 -3.27
C VAL A 276 2.33 -9.32 -4.16
N ARG A 277 1.63 -8.19 -3.97
CA ARG A 277 0.48 -7.81 -4.79
C ARG A 277 0.80 -7.38 -6.22
N CYS A 278 2.03 -6.97 -6.50
CA CYS A 278 2.46 -6.68 -7.86
C CYS A 278 2.63 -7.97 -8.69
N GLY A 279 2.84 -9.11 -8.02
CA GLY A 279 3.00 -10.43 -8.66
C GLY A 279 1.78 -11.35 -8.57
N THR A 280 0.70 -10.93 -7.89
CA THR A 280 -0.47 -11.79 -7.61
C THR A 280 -1.79 -11.08 -7.87
N ASN A 281 -2.82 -11.84 -8.25
CA ASN A 281 -4.19 -11.36 -8.38
C ASN A 281 -5.16 -12.44 -7.86
N VAL A 282 -6.33 -12.03 -7.36
CA VAL A 282 -7.30 -12.92 -6.72
C VAL A 282 -8.66 -12.75 -7.37
N GLN A 283 -9.17 -13.80 -8.01
CA GLN A 283 -10.57 -13.87 -8.37
C GLN A 283 -11.40 -14.19 -7.12
N ARG A 284 -12.40 -13.36 -6.83
CA ARG A 284 -13.27 -13.48 -5.65
C ARG A 284 -14.69 -13.83 -6.05
N ARG A 285 -15.44 -14.39 -5.11
CA ARG A 285 -16.88 -14.61 -5.29
C ARG A 285 -17.58 -13.25 -5.47
N PRO A 286 -18.52 -13.11 -6.45
CA PRO A 286 -19.35 -11.92 -6.57
C PRO A 286 -20.14 -11.64 -5.29
N PHE A 287 -20.54 -10.38 -5.10
CA PHE A 287 -21.45 -10.01 -4.01
C PHE A 287 -22.78 -10.76 -4.15
N ALA A 288 -23.40 -11.06 -3.01
CA ALA A 288 -24.73 -11.67 -2.97
C ALA A 288 -25.83 -10.67 -3.35
N CYS A 289 -25.58 -9.36 -3.19
CA CYS A 289 -26.52 -8.33 -3.62
C CYS A 289 -26.51 -8.19 -5.15
N HIS A 290 -27.70 -8.05 -5.73
CA HIS A 290 -27.86 -7.84 -7.15
C HIS A 290 -27.66 -6.36 -7.49
N TRP A 291 -26.77 -6.09 -8.46
CA TRP A 291 -26.42 -4.71 -8.82
C TRP A 291 -27.60 -3.89 -9.35
N TRP A 292 -28.61 -4.52 -9.95
CA TRP A 292 -29.81 -3.86 -10.45
C TRP A 292 -30.81 -3.45 -9.35
N HIS A 293 -30.60 -3.87 -8.10
CA HIS A 293 -31.37 -3.37 -6.95
C HIS A 293 -30.82 -2.05 -6.39
N PHE A 294 -29.60 -1.68 -6.79
CA PHE A 294 -28.98 -0.44 -6.35
C PHE A 294 -29.51 0.74 -7.17
N VAL A 295 -29.82 1.85 -6.50
CA VAL A 295 -30.20 3.12 -7.12
C VAL A 295 -28.99 4.06 -7.05
N PRO A 296 -28.24 4.25 -8.16
CA PRO A 296 -26.97 4.98 -8.15
C PRO A 296 -27.08 6.48 -7.87
#